data_AF-A0A9W6WZX9-F1
#
_entry.id   AF-A0A9W6WZX9-F1
#
_cell.length_a   1.000
_cell.length_b   1.000
_cell.length_c   1.000
_cell.angle_alpha   90.00
_cell.angle_beta   90.00
_cell.angle_gamma   90.00
#
_symmetry.space_group_name_H-M   'P 1'
#
loop_
_entity.id
_entity.type
_entity.pdbx_description
1 polymer ?
#
loop_
_entity_poly.entity_id
_entity_poly.type
_entity_poly.pdbx_seq_one_letter_code
_entity_poly.pdbx_strand_id
1 'polypeptide(L)'
;MSTPTSEEEYAGREPSTWHQQKHGSSDFCKRMKNYCATKGELRCLKWLHDYCDAEFSAEAMDGAATNGHLEVVKWIHDVFSESSTTMRRSTNSSTDVTPSWNFGLYSGDSAPHCTTAAMDGAAMNGHLSVVKWLHKNRTEGCTASAMDEAARNGHFNVVLWLHCNRKEGCTTAAIDGAASNGYLTIVEWLHKARSEGCTAQAMINAASKGFLEVVEYLYINLGQAASNAAITVAASNGHLPVVQYLHENRSECCTAYPIAGAKENGHGSVVEFLLEHEECRRAYEEGNLMVDAEGRATLEVCVRDCQTFNDESSSRVDSETRVDGNDTSNKLPSSGEHTAIAIDRQAELEARLRAEVEASIRAEEGARIRAEVEAAVRAEQEEAILRAKIRVEIQHEVEEKMRAEIRAELLAKKKAEPCTICFGKIDDPITTTCDHTFCAGCLAKWRSRGHELCPMCRACIK
;
A
#
# COMPACT_ATOMS: atom_id res chain seq x y z
N MET A 1 -2.75 37.75 -29.61
CA MET A 1 -2.24 37.10 -28.38
C MET A 1 -3.02 35.81 -28.20
N SER A 2 -2.35 34.67 -28.38
CA SER A 2 -2.97 33.35 -28.23
C SER A 2 -3.51 33.22 -26.81
N THR A 3 -4.80 32.90 -26.66
CA THR A 3 -5.35 32.64 -25.33
C THR A 3 -4.73 31.35 -24.80
N PRO A 4 -4.21 31.33 -23.56
CA PRO A 4 -3.70 30.11 -22.94
C PRO A 4 -4.73 28.99 -23.05
N THR A 5 -4.29 27.80 -23.47
CA THR A 5 -5.19 26.68 -23.79
C THR A 5 -5.38 25.71 -22.64
N SER A 6 -4.54 25.77 -21.61
CA SER A 6 -4.62 24.89 -20.43
C SER A 6 -4.80 25.67 -19.13
N GLU A 7 -5.49 25.06 -18.18
CA GLU A 7 -5.71 25.57 -16.82
C GLU A 7 -4.37 25.80 -16.07
N GLU A 8 -3.32 25.05 -16.43
CA GLU A 8 -1.97 25.16 -15.88
C GLU A 8 -1.30 26.52 -16.19
N GLU A 9 -1.51 27.08 -17.38
CA GLU A 9 -0.93 28.38 -17.78
C GLU A 9 -1.55 29.57 -17.02
N TYR A 10 -2.70 29.35 -16.38
CA TYR A 10 -3.41 30.33 -15.56
C TYR A 10 -3.08 30.22 -14.06
N ALA A 11 -2.51 29.09 -13.62
CA ALA A 11 -2.25 28.79 -12.20
C ALA A 11 -1.33 29.81 -11.50
N GLY A 12 -0.48 30.52 -12.25
CA GLY A 12 0.43 31.55 -11.74
C GLY A 12 -0.04 33.00 -11.91
N ARG A 13 -1.24 33.22 -12.46
CA ARG A 13 -1.76 34.57 -12.76
C ARG A 13 -2.86 34.94 -11.77
N GLU A 14 -2.96 36.22 -11.41
CA GLU A 14 -4.07 36.69 -10.59
C GLU A 14 -5.42 36.35 -11.25
N PRO A 15 -6.37 35.73 -10.51
CA PRO A 15 -7.66 35.31 -11.07
C PRO A 15 -8.43 36.41 -11.79
N SER A 16 -8.32 37.64 -11.30
CA SER A 16 -8.88 38.86 -11.90
C SER A 16 -8.44 39.08 -13.36
N THR A 17 -7.20 38.72 -13.70
CA THR A 17 -6.57 39.04 -14.99
C THR A 17 -7.08 38.19 -16.14
N TRP A 18 -7.44 36.93 -15.87
CA TRP A 18 -7.90 35.98 -16.89
C TRP A 18 -9.39 35.67 -16.80
N HIS A 19 -10.01 35.78 -15.62
CA HIS A 19 -11.44 35.50 -15.45
C HIS A 19 -12.32 36.45 -16.27
N GLN A 20 -12.01 37.75 -16.23
CA GLN A 20 -12.73 38.78 -17.00
C GLN A 20 -12.70 38.53 -18.52
N GLN A 21 -11.64 37.89 -19.03
CA GLN A 21 -11.48 37.59 -20.44
C GLN A 21 -12.32 36.38 -20.89
N LYS A 22 -12.85 35.59 -19.94
CA LYS A 22 -13.46 34.27 -20.19
C LYS A 22 -14.84 34.08 -19.55
N HIS A 23 -15.45 35.16 -19.02
CA HIS A 23 -16.72 35.17 -18.25
C HIS A 23 -17.97 34.60 -18.96
N GLY A 24 -17.86 34.11 -20.19
CA GLY A 24 -18.95 33.53 -20.99
C GLY A 24 -19.06 32.00 -20.99
N SER A 25 -18.15 31.26 -20.32
CA SER A 25 -18.22 29.80 -20.22
C SER A 25 -18.29 29.36 -18.76
N SER A 26 -19.49 28.97 -18.31
CA SER A 26 -19.71 28.36 -17.00
C SER A 26 -18.83 27.12 -16.80
N ASP A 27 -18.60 26.36 -17.87
CA ASP A 27 -17.75 25.17 -17.87
C ASP A 27 -16.28 25.47 -17.61
N PHE A 28 -15.75 26.60 -18.09
CA PHE A 28 -14.38 27.01 -17.78
C PHE A 28 -14.20 27.28 -16.28
N CYS A 29 -15.16 27.96 -15.65
CA CYS A 29 -15.09 28.26 -14.22
C CYS A 29 -15.22 27.00 -13.35
N LYS A 30 -16.07 26.03 -13.76
CA LYS A 30 -16.14 24.71 -13.12
C LYS A 30 -14.80 23.96 -13.21
N ARG A 31 -14.22 23.84 -14.41
CA ARG A 31 -12.91 23.19 -14.61
C ARG A 31 -11.80 23.87 -13.82
N MET A 32 -11.80 25.19 -13.76
CA MET A 32 -10.82 25.94 -12.98
C MET A 32 -11.00 25.75 -11.47
N LYS A 33 -12.24 25.68 -10.96
CA LYS A 33 -12.50 25.31 -9.56
C LYS A 33 -11.97 23.91 -9.26
N ASN A 34 -12.20 22.93 -10.14
CA ASN A 34 -11.67 21.57 -9.98
C ASN A 34 -10.12 21.57 -9.99
N TYR A 35 -9.50 22.29 -10.93
CA TYR A 35 -8.05 22.41 -11.02
C TYR A 35 -7.42 23.09 -9.79
N CYS A 36 -7.98 24.21 -9.33
CA CYS A 36 -7.50 24.87 -8.13
C CYS A 36 -7.66 23.99 -6.89
N ALA A 37 -8.73 23.19 -6.82
CA ALA A 37 -8.92 22.25 -5.74
C ALA A 37 -7.88 21.10 -5.78
N THR A 38 -7.59 20.53 -6.95
CA THR A 38 -6.59 19.46 -7.12
C THR A 38 -5.16 19.92 -6.88
N LYS A 39 -4.83 21.19 -7.15
CA LYS A 39 -3.51 21.79 -6.86
C LYS A 39 -3.38 22.38 -5.46
N GLY A 40 -4.48 22.49 -4.71
CA GLY A 40 -4.47 23.05 -3.36
C GLY A 40 -4.49 24.58 -3.30
N GLU A 41 -4.83 25.26 -4.40
CA GLU A 41 -4.83 26.71 -4.55
C GLU A 41 -6.04 27.36 -3.88
N LEU A 42 -6.09 27.31 -2.55
CA LEU A 42 -7.22 27.78 -1.73
C LEU A 42 -7.57 29.26 -1.98
N ARG A 43 -6.57 30.11 -2.24
CA ARG A 43 -6.79 31.54 -2.53
C ARG A 43 -7.55 31.75 -3.83
N CYS A 44 -7.11 31.08 -4.89
CA CYS A 44 -7.78 31.12 -6.19
C CYS A 44 -9.18 30.52 -6.09
N LEU A 45 -9.33 29.43 -5.34
CA LEU A 45 -10.60 28.75 -5.15
C LEU A 45 -11.64 29.62 -4.41
N LYS A 46 -11.22 30.31 -3.34
CA LYS A 46 -12.05 31.29 -2.61
C LYS A 46 -12.49 32.43 -3.52
N TRP A 47 -11.55 33.00 -4.27
CA TRP A 47 -11.85 34.06 -5.20
C TRP A 47 -12.85 33.61 -6.27
N LEU A 48 -12.67 32.42 -6.85
CA LEU A 48 -13.62 31.88 -7.83
C LEU A 48 -14.99 31.58 -7.22
N HIS A 49 -15.08 31.32 -5.92
CA HIS A 49 -16.36 31.17 -5.25
C HIS A 49 -17.07 32.52 -5.06
N ASP A 50 -16.34 33.56 -4.66
CA ASP A 50 -16.92 34.89 -4.42
C ASP A 50 -17.39 35.61 -5.69
N TYR A 51 -16.75 35.32 -6.84
CA TYR A 51 -16.97 36.04 -8.10
C TYR A 51 -17.60 35.20 -9.21
N CYS A 52 -17.83 33.89 -9.01
CA CYS A 52 -18.43 33.03 -10.02
C CYS A 52 -19.50 32.08 -9.47
N ASP A 53 -20.69 32.15 -10.06
CA ASP A 53 -21.87 31.33 -9.76
C ASP A 53 -21.74 29.84 -10.17
N ALA A 54 -20.59 29.42 -10.70
CA ALA A 54 -20.36 28.02 -11.06
C ALA A 54 -20.36 27.13 -9.81
N GLU A 55 -21.24 26.13 -9.76
CA GLU A 55 -21.28 25.17 -8.65
C GLU A 55 -20.02 24.30 -8.58
N PHE A 56 -19.67 23.86 -7.37
CA PHE A 56 -18.62 22.87 -7.15
C PHE A 56 -19.10 21.48 -7.59
N SER A 57 -18.26 20.78 -8.34
CA SER A 57 -18.47 19.38 -8.69
C SER A 57 -17.83 18.45 -7.66
N ALA A 58 -18.25 17.18 -7.63
CA ALA A 58 -17.62 16.14 -6.80
C ALA A 58 -16.10 16.06 -7.05
N GLU A 59 -15.67 16.26 -8.30
CA GLU A 59 -14.26 16.23 -8.69
C GLU A 59 -13.40 17.25 -7.95
N ALA A 60 -13.97 18.38 -7.52
CA ALA A 60 -13.22 19.36 -6.74
C ALA A 60 -12.88 18.81 -5.35
N MET A 61 -13.85 18.20 -4.66
CA MET A 61 -13.61 17.59 -3.34
C MET A 61 -12.76 16.32 -3.47
N ASP A 62 -13.10 15.45 -4.42
CA ASP A 62 -12.39 14.19 -4.65
C ASP A 62 -10.93 14.43 -5.08
N GLY A 63 -10.72 15.42 -5.94
CA GLY A 63 -9.39 15.84 -6.40
C GLY A 63 -8.54 16.50 -5.31
N ALA A 64 -9.14 17.36 -4.47
CA ALA A 64 -8.45 17.93 -3.31
C ALA A 64 -8.08 16.86 -2.28
N ALA A 65 -8.98 15.90 -2.06
CA ALA A 65 -8.73 14.78 -1.14
C ALA A 65 -7.64 13.85 -1.65
N THR A 66 -7.67 13.50 -2.93
CA THR A 66 -6.67 12.65 -3.60
C THR A 66 -5.28 13.25 -3.50
N ASN A 67 -5.12 14.58 -3.58
CA ASN A 67 -3.82 15.26 -3.48
C ASN A 67 -3.49 15.74 -2.05
N GLY A 68 -4.28 15.37 -1.04
CA GLY A 68 -3.94 15.61 0.37
C GLY A 68 -4.18 17.03 0.84
N HIS A 69 -4.91 17.85 0.09
CA HIS A 69 -5.18 19.25 0.41
C HIS A 69 -6.30 19.39 1.45
N LEU A 70 -6.00 19.00 2.70
CA LEU A 70 -6.97 18.97 3.80
C LEU A 70 -7.70 20.31 4.02
N GLU A 71 -6.99 21.43 3.91
CA GLU A 71 -7.59 22.75 4.11
C GLU A 71 -8.58 23.13 3.00
N VAL A 72 -8.31 22.67 1.77
CA VAL A 72 -9.26 22.81 0.65
C VAL A 72 -10.47 21.91 0.88
N VAL A 73 -10.27 20.66 1.29
CA VAL A 73 -11.35 19.70 1.58
C VAL A 73 -12.29 20.24 2.68
N LYS A 74 -11.72 20.74 3.78
CA LYS A 74 -12.49 21.38 4.86
C LYS A 74 -13.27 22.59 4.35
N TRP A 75 -12.61 23.48 3.63
CA TRP A 75 -13.24 24.70 3.15
C TRP A 75 -14.38 24.42 2.16
N ILE A 76 -14.17 23.51 1.20
CA ILE A 76 -15.23 23.10 0.26
C ILE A 76 -16.42 22.52 1.05
N HIS A 77 -16.17 21.69 2.06
CA HIS A 77 -17.23 21.14 2.91
C HIS A 77 -17.99 22.22 3.71
N ASP A 78 -17.28 23.18 4.30
CA ASP A 78 -17.87 24.25 5.09
C ASP A 78 -18.79 25.13 4.23
N VAL A 79 -18.36 25.47 3.01
CA VAL A 79 -19.17 26.20 2.01
C VAL A 79 -20.50 25.46 1.72
N PHE A 80 -20.47 24.13 1.63
CA PHE A 80 -21.68 23.33 1.40
C PHE A 80 -22.60 23.26 2.62
N SER A 81 -22.01 23.22 3.82
CA SER A 81 -22.77 23.25 5.08
C SER A 81 -23.52 24.57 5.26
N GLU A 82 -22.92 25.69 4.83
CA GLU A 82 -23.54 27.01 4.87
C GLU A 82 -24.63 27.17 3.80
N SER A 83 -24.38 26.71 2.57
CA SER A 83 -25.33 26.80 1.44
C SER A 83 -26.64 26.01 1.69
N SER A 84 -26.57 24.90 2.41
CA SER A 84 -27.76 24.13 2.82
C SER A 84 -28.62 24.88 3.86
N THR A 85 -28.04 25.87 4.56
CA THR A 85 -28.69 26.62 5.64
C THR A 85 -29.35 27.91 5.14
N THR A 86 -28.83 28.51 4.07
CA THR A 86 -29.33 29.76 3.48
C THR A 86 -30.61 29.61 2.64
N MET A 87 -31.04 28.37 2.34
CA MET A 87 -32.32 28.08 1.66
C MET A 87 -33.52 27.96 2.63
N ARG A 88 -33.46 28.61 3.82
CA ARG A 88 -34.58 28.78 4.76
C ARG A 88 -34.92 30.24 5.08
N ARG A 89 -34.48 31.19 4.25
CA ARG A 89 -34.83 32.62 4.39
C ARG A 89 -35.15 33.28 3.04
N SER A 90 -36.18 32.78 2.36
CA SER A 90 -37.09 33.53 1.48
C SER A 90 -38.08 32.50 0.94
N THR A 91 -39.21 32.27 1.60
CA THR A 91 -40.44 33.01 1.31
C THR A 91 -41.32 33.09 2.56
N ASN A 92 -41.67 34.31 2.97
CA ASN A 92 -42.84 34.53 3.81
C ASN A 92 -44.08 34.34 2.94
N SER A 93 -44.69 33.17 3.00
CA SER A 93 -46.11 32.98 2.69
C SER A 93 -46.63 31.76 3.45
N SER A 94 -47.46 32.06 4.44
CA SER A 94 -48.24 31.14 5.26
C SER A 94 -48.89 30.03 4.41
N THR A 95 -48.59 28.76 4.69
CA THR A 95 -49.48 27.80 5.37
C THR A 95 -48.95 26.38 5.24
N ASP A 96 -49.02 25.70 6.38
CA ASP A 96 -49.21 24.26 6.56
C ASP A 96 -48.00 23.35 6.78
N VAL A 97 -48.14 22.57 7.84
CA VAL A 97 -47.11 21.78 8.50
C VAL A 97 -47.51 20.33 8.36
N THR A 98 -46.75 19.52 7.62
CA THR A 98 -46.68 18.07 7.89
C THR A 98 -45.27 17.54 7.58
N PRO A 99 -44.65 16.79 8.51
CA PRO A 99 -43.46 16.00 8.24
C PRO A 99 -43.91 14.57 7.88
N SER A 100 -43.91 14.25 6.60
CA SER A 100 -44.09 12.88 6.12
C SER A 100 -42.97 12.55 5.14
N TRP A 101 -42.02 11.76 5.63
CA TRP A 101 -41.01 11.09 4.84
C TRP A 101 -41.69 10.30 3.71
N ASN A 102 -41.51 10.75 2.46
CA ASN A 102 -41.87 9.95 1.29
C ASN A 102 -40.68 9.87 0.35
N PHE A 103 -40.10 8.67 0.32
CA PHE A 103 -39.24 8.15 -0.73
C PHE A 103 -40.02 8.15 -2.06
N GLY A 104 -39.45 8.71 -3.12
CA GLY A 104 -39.91 8.44 -4.49
C GLY A 104 -39.90 9.63 -5.44
N LEU A 105 -38.90 9.62 -6.33
CA LEU A 105 -38.98 10.08 -7.72
C LEU A 105 -39.40 11.53 -7.95
N TYR A 106 -38.46 12.47 -7.80
CA TYR A 106 -38.39 13.65 -8.65
C TYR A 106 -36.94 13.96 -8.99
N SER A 107 -36.65 13.88 -10.29
CA SER A 107 -35.41 14.27 -10.95
C SER A 107 -35.11 15.74 -10.69
N GLY A 108 -33.99 15.96 -10.03
CA GLY A 108 -33.41 17.25 -9.68
C GLY A 108 -32.04 16.98 -9.10
N ASP A 109 -31.18 16.34 -9.89
CA ASP A 109 -29.87 15.83 -9.51
C ASP A 109 -28.92 17.00 -9.15
N SER A 110 -28.96 17.45 -7.89
CA SER A 110 -27.74 17.93 -7.25
C SER A 110 -26.85 16.70 -7.07
N ALA A 111 -25.98 16.46 -8.05
CA ALA A 111 -25.02 15.36 -8.04
C ALA A 111 -24.25 15.33 -6.69
N PRO A 112 -23.94 14.14 -6.15
CA PRO A 112 -23.26 14.04 -4.86
C PRO A 112 -21.96 14.84 -4.88
N HIS A 113 -21.82 15.81 -3.97
CA HIS A 113 -20.68 16.75 -3.93
C HIS A 113 -19.36 16.14 -3.41
N CYS A 114 -19.36 14.84 -3.14
CA CYS A 114 -18.22 14.01 -2.76
C CYS A 114 -18.59 12.57 -3.12
N THR A 115 -17.61 11.78 -3.56
CA THR A 115 -17.82 10.35 -3.80
C THR A 115 -16.88 9.51 -2.93
N THR A 116 -17.03 8.18 -2.99
CA THR A 116 -16.06 7.26 -2.37
C THR A 116 -14.64 7.46 -2.92
N ALA A 117 -14.50 8.04 -4.13
CA ALA A 117 -13.22 8.35 -4.74
C ALA A 117 -12.38 9.35 -3.90
N ALA A 118 -13.01 10.23 -3.12
CA ALA A 118 -12.27 11.12 -2.22
C ALA A 118 -11.44 10.33 -1.19
N MET A 119 -12.06 9.36 -0.52
CA MET A 119 -11.37 8.56 0.50
C MET A 119 -10.45 7.52 -0.12
N ASP A 120 -10.86 6.90 -1.24
CA ASP A 120 -10.04 5.95 -1.99
C ASP A 120 -8.76 6.62 -2.51
N GLY A 121 -8.88 7.79 -3.14
CA GLY A 121 -7.74 8.56 -3.64
C GLY A 121 -6.84 9.10 -2.54
N ALA A 122 -7.41 9.59 -1.43
CA ALA A 122 -6.63 10.00 -0.26
C ALA A 122 -5.86 8.82 0.35
N ALA A 123 -6.44 7.62 0.36
CA ALA A 123 -5.80 6.42 0.86
C ALA A 123 -4.68 5.93 -0.08
N MET A 124 -4.95 5.92 -1.40
CA MET A 124 -3.99 5.57 -2.44
C MET A 124 -2.70 6.40 -2.35
N ASN A 125 -2.80 7.68 -2.02
CA ASN A 125 -1.64 8.60 -1.90
C ASN A 125 -1.14 8.79 -0.45
N GLY A 126 -1.66 8.02 0.51
CA GLY A 126 -1.11 8.00 1.87
C GLY A 126 -1.54 9.18 2.76
N HIS A 127 -2.55 9.94 2.35
CA HIS A 127 -3.03 11.13 3.06
C HIS A 127 -3.93 10.79 4.25
N LEU A 128 -3.34 10.17 5.29
CA LEU A 128 -4.05 9.71 6.49
C LEU A 128 -4.87 10.80 7.19
N SER A 129 -4.39 12.05 7.20
CA SER A 129 -5.11 13.18 7.79
C SER A 129 -6.44 13.47 7.08
N VAL A 130 -6.44 13.41 5.75
CA VAL A 130 -7.63 13.55 4.92
C VAL A 130 -8.57 12.36 5.11
N VAL A 131 -8.04 11.12 5.11
CA VAL A 131 -8.84 9.91 5.36
C VAL A 131 -9.57 9.98 6.70
N LYS A 132 -8.87 10.33 7.79
CA LYS A 132 -9.46 10.51 9.12
C LYS A 132 -10.54 11.60 9.12
N TRP A 133 -10.30 12.70 8.42
CA TRP A 133 -11.24 13.81 8.35
C TRP A 133 -12.49 13.43 7.55
N LEU A 134 -12.34 12.80 6.39
CA LEU A 134 -13.45 12.33 5.55
C LEU A 134 -14.31 11.33 6.33
N HIS A 135 -13.69 10.35 7.01
CA HIS A 135 -14.42 9.40 7.82
C HIS A 135 -15.26 10.03 8.93
N LYS A 136 -14.77 11.09 9.56
CA LYS A 136 -15.47 11.75 10.66
C LYS A 136 -16.62 12.65 10.18
N ASN A 137 -16.47 13.29 9.03
CA ASN A 137 -17.37 14.36 8.58
C ASN A 137 -18.25 13.99 7.38
N ARG A 138 -17.98 12.85 6.72
CA ARG A 138 -18.68 12.42 5.50
C ARG A 138 -19.23 11.01 5.66
N THR A 139 -20.28 10.68 4.91
CA THR A 139 -21.03 9.41 5.05
C THR A 139 -20.86 8.48 3.85
N GLU A 140 -20.29 8.96 2.75
CA GLU A 140 -20.05 8.23 1.51
C GLU A 140 -19.17 6.99 1.72
N GLY A 141 -18.19 7.09 2.62
CA GLY A 141 -17.27 6.00 2.95
C GLY A 141 -16.15 5.82 1.92
N CYS A 142 -15.62 4.60 1.85
CA CYS A 142 -14.62 4.18 0.87
C CYS A 142 -15.05 2.87 0.22
N THR A 143 -14.29 2.41 -0.77
CA THR A 143 -14.41 1.07 -1.33
C THR A 143 -13.24 0.20 -0.86
N ALA A 144 -13.22 -1.09 -1.26
CA ALA A 144 -12.06 -1.95 -1.02
C ALA A 144 -10.77 -1.40 -1.66
N SER A 145 -10.90 -0.59 -2.74
CA SER A 145 -9.80 0.08 -3.40
C SER A 145 -8.99 0.97 -2.46
N ALA A 146 -9.59 1.58 -1.42
CA ALA A 146 -8.84 2.37 -0.45
C ALA A 146 -7.73 1.56 0.24
N MET A 147 -8.02 0.34 0.67
CA MET A 147 -7.03 -0.51 1.34
C MET A 147 -6.10 -1.18 0.34
N ASP A 148 -6.63 -1.62 -0.81
CA ASP A 148 -5.84 -2.24 -1.88
C ASP A 148 -4.76 -1.29 -2.40
N GLU A 149 -5.13 -0.06 -2.73
CA GLU A 149 -4.23 0.96 -3.26
C GLU A 149 -3.27 1.50 -2.21
N ALA A 150 -3.72 1.67 -0.97
CA ALA A 150 -2.83 2.03 0.14
C ALA A 150 -1.76 0.95 0.38
N ALA A 151 -2.12 -0.33 0.30
CA ALA A 151 -1.18 -1.45 0.40
C ALA A 151 -0.22 -1.49 -0.80
N ARG A 152 -0.74 -1.32 -2.02
CA ARG A 152 0.05 -1.26 -3.25
C ARG A 152 1.11 -0.16 -3.23
N ASN A 153 0.80 1.00 -2.65
CA ASN A 153 1.72 2.15 -2.58
C ASN A 153 2.51 2.26 -1.26
N GLY A 154 2.44 1.24 -0.39
CA GLY A 154 3.30 1.18 0.80
C GLY A 154 2.82 2.01 1.99
N HIS A 155 1.59 2.52 1.96
CA HIS A 155 1.03 3.39 3.00
C HIS A 155 0.48 2.57 4.19
N PHE A 156 1.38 1.90 4.91
CA PHE A 156 1.00 0.95 5.97
C PHE A 156 0.18 1.60 7.09
N ASN A 157 0.48 2.85 7.46
CA ASN A 157 -0.31 3.61 8.43
C ASN A 157 -1.78 3.80 8.02
N VAL A 158 -2.03 3.99 6.72
CA VAL A 158 -3.39 4.08 6.16
C VAL A 158 -4.06 2.71 6.17
N VAL A 159 -3.35 1.65 5.77
CA VAL A 159 -3.87 0.27 5.83
C VAL A 159 -4.33 -0.11 7.24
N LEU A 160 -3.47 0.11 8.25
CA LEU A 160 -3.81 -0.14 9.66
C LEU A 160 -5.03 0.65 10.09
N TRP A 161 -5.07 1.94 9.74
CA TRP A 161 -6.17 2.80 10.14
C TRP A 161 -7.50 2.38 9.48
N LEU A 162 -7.49 2.09 8.18
CA LEU A 162 -8.66 1.61 7.44
C LEU A 162 -9.16 0.28 8.03
N HIS A 163 -8.27 -0.66 8.34
CA HIS A 163 -8.65 -1.92 8.96
C HIS A 163 -9.34 -1.75 10.32
N CYS A 164 -8.82 -0.85 11.16
CA CYS A 164 -9.39 -0.63 12.50
C CYS A 164 -10.69 0.19 12.50
N ASN A 165 -10.98 0.99 11.45
CA ASN A 165 -12.06 1.98 11.48
C ASN A 165 -13.12 1.79 10.36
N ARG A 166 -12.86 0.95 9.37
CA ARG A 166 -13.75 0.68 8.21
C ARG A 166 -14.04 -0.82 8.09
N LYS A 167 -15.13 -1.15 7.41
CA LYS A 167 -15.64 -2.54 7.29
C LYS A 167 -15.58 -3.08 5.87
N GLU A 168 -15.29 -2.23 4.90
CA GLU A 168 -15.25 -2.57 3.47
C GLU A 168 -14.15 -3.58 3.14
N GLY A 169 -13.07 -3.59 3.92
CA GLY A 169 -12.01 -4.56 3.81
C GLY A 169 -11.04 -4.27 2.66
N CYS A 170 -10.48 -5.33 2.10
CA CYS A 170 -9.60 -5.30 0.93
C CYS A 170 -9.92 -6.49 0.03
N THR A 171 -9.27 -6.57 -1.12
CA THR A 171 -9.30 -7.74 -2.00
C THR A 171 -7.92 -8.40 -2.04
N THR A 172 -7.76 -9.43 -2.88
CA THR A 172 -6.44 -10.02 -3.15
C THR A 172 -5.45 -9.01 -3.76
N ALA A 173 -5.95 -7.92 -4.35
CA ALA A 173 -5.12 -6.86 -4.92
C ALA A 173 -4.24 -6.17 -3.88
N ALA A 174 -4.63 -6.15 -2.60
CA ALA A 174 -3.80 -5.59 -1.53
C ALA A 174 -2.47 -6.33 -1.38
N ILE A 175 -2.50 -7.67 -1.28
CA ILE A 175 -1.27 -8.47 -1.17
C ILE A 175 -0.53 -8.49 -2.51
N ASP A 176 -1.23 -8.67 -3.62
CA ASP A 176 -0.61 -8.70 -4.95
C ASP A 176 0.13 -7.39 -5.26
N GLY A 177 -0.48 -6.24 -4.93
CA GLY A 177 0.09 -4.92 -5.09
C GLY A 177 1.25 -4.65 -4.14
N ALA A 178 1.12 -5.01 -2.86
CA ALA A 178 2.19 -4.86 -1.88
C ALA A 178 3.41 -5.73 -2.25
N ALA A 179 3.18 -6.97 -2.70
CA ALA A 179 4.22 -7.88 -3.18
C ALA A 179 4.90 -7.33 -4.44
N SER A 180 4.11 -6.78 -5.37
CA SER A 180 4.63 -6.15 -6.58
C SER A 180 5.53 -4.94 -6.32
N ASN A 181 5.53 -4.35 -5.12
CA ASN A 181 6.38 -3.21 -4.77
C ASN A 181 7.34 -3.50 -3.61
N GLY A 182 7.46 -4.78 -3.21
CA GLY A 182 8.47 -5.19 -2.23
C GLY A 182 8.11 -4.88 -0.78
N TYR A 183 6.84 -4.54 -0.49
CA TYR A 183 6.41 -4.15 0.85
C TYR A 183 6.13 -5.37 1.74
N LEU A 184 7.18 -6.11 2.09
CA LEU A 184 7.10 -7.33 2.90
C LEU A 184 6.31 -7.12 4.20
N THR A 185 6.56 -6.04 4.94
CA THR A 185 5.85 -5.75 6.20
C THR A 185 4.32 -5.67 6.01
N ILE A 186 3.87 -5.14 4.87
CA ILE A 186 2.43 -5.04 4.55
C ILE A 186 1.89 -6.41 4.17
N VAL A 187 2.63 -7.17 3.35
CA VAL A 187 2.27 -8.55 2.96
C VAL A 187 2.13 -9.44 4.20
N GLU A 188 3.10 -9.39 5.11
CA GLU A 188 3.07 -10.16 6.36
C GLU A 188 1.85 -9.81 7.21
N TRP A 189 1.58 -8.52 7.35
CA TRP A 189 0.49 -8.05 8.18
C TRP A 189 -0.87 -8.39 7.55
N LEU A 190 -1.05 -8.17 6.24
CA LEU A 190 -2.29 -8.50 5.53
C LEU A 190 -2.56 -10.01 5.57
N HIS A 191 -1.53 -10.84 5.37
CA HIS A 191 -1.64 -12.28 5.48
C HIS A 191 -2.10 -12.72 6.88
N LYS A 192 -1.58 -12.11 7.95
CA LYS A 192 -1.92 -12.47 9.34
C LYS A 192 -3.26 -11.89 9.80
N ALA A 193 -3.59 -10.69 9.35
CA ALA A 193 -4.75 -9.93 9.84
C ALA A 193 -6.02 -10.18 9.02
N ARG A 194 -5.91 -10.73 7.80
CA ARG A 194 -7.06 -10.92 6.91
C ARG A 194 -7.02 -12.27 6.18
N SER A 195 -8.15 -12.61 5.54
CA SER A 195 -8.39 -13.94 4.97
C SER A 195 -8.57 -13.94 3.45
N GLU A 196 -8.47 -12.81 2.76
CA GLU A 196 -8.63 -12.74 1.30
C GLU A 196 -7.51 -13.46 0.55
N GLY A 197 -6.31 -13.48 1.11
CA GLY A 197 -5.14 -14.12 0.50
C GLY A 197 -4.57 -13.33 -0.69
N CYS A 198 -3.82 -14.03 -1.54
CA CYS A 198 -3.17 -13.49 -2.72
C CYS A 198 -3.41 -14.37 -3.95
N THR A 199 -3.14 -13.82 -5.13
CA THR A 199 -3.15 -14.59 -6.37
C THR A 199 -1.74 -15.00 -6.77
N ALA A 200 -1.61 -15.84 -7.80
CA ALA A 200 -0.33 -16.17 -8.42
C ALA A 200 0.42 -14.92 -8.93
N GLN A 201 -0.29 -13.81 -9.16
CA GLN A 201 0.30 -12.57 -9.61
C GLN A 201 1.20 -11.91 -8.56
N ALA A 202 0.96 -12.14 -7.27
CA ALA A 202 1.88 -11.69 -6.20
C ALA A 202 3.29 -12.27 -6.41
N MET A 203 3.38 -13.58 -6.64
CA MET A 203 4.65 -14.28 -6.86
C MET A 203 5.32 -13.81 -8.15
N ILE A 204 4.58 -13.75 -9.25
CA ILE A 204 5.10 -13.33 -10.56
C ILE A 204 5.61 -11.88 -10.51
N ASN A 205 4.85 -10.95 -9.92
CA ASN A 205 5.24 -9.55 -9.85
C ASN A 205 6.44 -9.33 -8.92
N ALA A 206 6.47 -9.99 -7.76
CA ALA A 206 7.61 -9.92 -6.85
C ALA A 206 8.88 -10.47 -7.52
N ALA A 207 8.74 -11.61 -8.23
CA ALA A 207 9.84 -12.23 -8.96
C ALA A 207 10.35 -11.34 -10.12
N SER A 208 9.44 -10.72 -10.86
CA SER A 208 9.76 -9.81 -11.98
C SER A 208 10.53 -8.55 -11.55
N LYS A 209 10.41 -8.12 -10.28
CA LYS A 209 11.14 -6.96 -9.74
C LYS A 209 12.32 -7.36 -8.84
N GLY A 210 12.55 -8.65 -8.63
CA GLY A 210 13.69 -9.15 -7.88
C GLY A 210 13.53 -9.10 -6.36
N PHE A 211 12.30 -9.02 -5.84
CA PHE A 211 12.05 -8.96 -4.39
C PHE A 211 12.12 -10.35 -3.75
N LEU A 212 13.35 -10.83 -3.54
CA LEU A 212 13.63 -12.17 -3.00
C LEU A 212 12.90 -12.43 -1.67
N GLU A 213 12.99 -11.50 -0.70
CA GLU A 213 12.36 -11.68 0.62
C GLU A 213 10.84 -11.86 0.54
N VAL A 214 10.19 -11.16 -0.40
CA VAL A 214 8.76 -11.31 -0.66
C VAL A 214 8.46 -12.65 -1.31
N VAL A 215 9.27 -13.07 -2.29
CA VAL A 215 9.16 -14.37 -2.97
C VAL A 215 9.28 -15.52 -1.96
N GLU A 216 10.29 -15.48 -1.09
CA GLU A 216 10.49 -16.46 -0.03
C GLU A 216 9.28 -16.51 0.90
N TYR A 217 8.78 -15.35 1.33
CA TYR A 217 7.62 -15.28 2.21
C TYR A 217 6.36 -15.86 1.56
N LEU A 218 6.09 -15.52 0.29
CA LEU A 218 4.93 -16.00 -0.47
C LEU A 218 4.99 -17.52 -0.68
N TYR A 219 6.17 -18.08 -0.94
CA TYR A 219 6.35 -19.53 -1.09
C TYR A 219 6.12 -20.25 0.24
N ILE A 220 6.87 -19.86 1.29
CA ILE A 220 6.89 -20.56 2.57
C ILE A 220 5.56 -20.43 3.32
N ASN A 221 4.97 -19.23 3.36
CA ASN A 221 3.86 -18.92 4.25
C ASN A 221 2.50 -18.94 3.55
N LEU A 222 2.44 -18.61 2.26
CA LEU A 222 1.18 -18.56 1.49
C LEU A 222 1.01 -19.75 0.54
N GLY A 223 2.00 -20.64 0.47
CA GLY A 223 1.97 -21.84 -0.38
C GLY A 223 1.85 -21.52 -1.87
N GLN A 224 2.32 -20.33 -2.29
CA GLN A 224 2.30 -19.96 -3.70
C GLN A 224 3.33 -20.79 -4.48
N ALA A 225 2.90 -21.35 -5.61
CA ALA A 225 3.75 -22.22 -6.42
C ALA A 225 4.88 -21.43 -7.09
N ALA A 226 6.10 -21.98 -7.04
CA ALA A 226 7.21 -21.55 -7.88
C ALA A 226 6.97 -22.02 -9.32
N SER A 227 6.17 -21.25 -10.05
CA SER A 227 5.75 -21.56 -11.41
C SER A 227 6.81 -21.20 -12.45
N ASN A 228 6.74 -21.82 -13.63
CA ASN A 228 7.59 -21.44 -14.76
C ASN A 228 7.42 -19.96 -15.15
N ALA A 229 6.22 -19.40 -14.98
CA ALA A 229 5.95 -17.99 -15.25
C ALA A 229 6.78 -17.07 -14.34
N ALA A 230 6.81 -17.32 -13.03
CA ALA A 230 7.58 -16.54 -12.07
C ALA A 230 9.10 -16.61 -12.36
N ILE A 231 9.59 -17.79 -12.75
CA ILE A 231 11.01 -17.98 -13.08
C ILE A 231 11.37 -17.32 -14.40
N THR A 232 10.48 -17.41 -15.39
CA THR A 232 10.67 -16.75 -16.70
C THR A 232 10.78 -15.24 -16.53
N VAL A 233 9.88 -14.61 -15.78
CA VAL A 233 9.94 -13.15 -15.59
C VAL A 233 11.14 -12.72 -14.74
N ALA A 234 11.54 -13.50 -13.72
CA ALA A 234 12.75 -13.22 -12.96
C ALA A 234 14.01 -13.33 -13.85
N ALA A 235 14.05 -14.33 -14.72
CA ALA A 235 15.15 -14.57 -15.63
C ALA A 235 15.26 -13.50 -16.72
N SER A 236 14.14 -13.12 -17.33
CA SER A 236 14.09 -12.04 -18.33
C SER A 236 14.45 -10.66 -17.78
N ASN A 237 14.37 -10.45 -16.47
CA ASN A 237 14.80 -9.21 -15.81
C ASN A 237 16.17 -9.34 -15.09
N GLY A 238 16.82 -10.52 -15.19
CA GLY A 238 18.17 -10.71 -14.66
C GLY A 238 18.28 -10.89 -13.16
N HIS A 239 17.20 -11.24 -12.47
CA HIS A 239 17.16 -11.41 -11.02
C HIS A 239 17.70 -12.79 -10.59
N LEU A 240 19.01 -12.98 -10.72
CA LEU A 240 19.67 -14.27 -10.43
C LEU A 240 19.33 -14.86 -9.05
N PRO A 241 19.34 -14.11 -7.92
CA PRO A 241 19.00 -14.69 -6.62
C PRO A 241 17.57 -15.25 -6.56
N VAL A 242 16.62 -14.57 -7.20
CA VAL A 242 15.23 -15.03 -7.30
C VAL A 242 15.14 -16.27 -8.19
N VAL A 243 15.86 -16.29 -9.32
CA VAL A 243 15.90 -17.45 -10.21
C VAL A 243 16.48 -18.67 -9.48
N GLN A 244 17.56 -18.50 -8.73
CA GLN A 244 18.16 -19.56 -7.92
C GLN A 244 17.15 -20.13 -6.92
N TYR A 245 16.56 -19.27 -6.10
CA TYR A 245 15.59 -19.69 -5.09
C TYR A 245 14.37 -20.38 -5.70
N LEU A 246 13.77 -19.81 -6.75
CA LEU A 246 12.62 -20.40 -7.40
C LEU A 246 12.97 -21.68 -8.17
N HIS A 247 14.21 -21.81 -8.68
CA HIS A 247 14.68 -23.01 -9.37
C HIS A 247 14.81 -24.20 -8.41
N GLU A 248 15.37 -23.97 -7.22
CA GLU A 248 15.48 -24.98 -6.15
C GLU A 248 14.10 -25.46 -5.65
N ASN A 249 13.09 -24.58 -5.69
CA ASN A 249 11.77 -24.83 -5.13
C ASN A 249 10.68 -25.09 -6.19
N ARG A 250 11.07 -25.50 -7.40
CA ARG A 250 10.18 -25.63 -8.56
C ARG A 250 8.99 -26.54 -8.32
N SER A 251 7.85 -26.10 -8.87
CA SER A 251 6.61 -26.89 -8.90
C SER A 251 6.35 -27.59 -10.24
N GLU A 252 7.07 -27.19 -11.28
CA GLU A 252 6.86 -27.62 -12.67
C GLU A 252 8.21 -27.95 -13.33
N CYS A 253 8.18 -28.79 -14.37
CA CYS A 253 9.36 -29.12 -15.17
C CYS A 253 9.96 -27.88 -15.86
N CYS A 254 11.27 -27.92 -16.13
CA CYS A 254 11.94 -26.85 -16.88
C CYS A 254 11.27 -26.58 -18.24
N THR A 255 11.21 -25.30 -18.61
CA THR A 255 10.80 -24.83 -19.94
C THR A 255 11.93 -24.06 -20.61
N ALA A 256 11.87 -23.87 -21.93
CA ALA A 256 12.87 -23.09 -22.67
C ALA A 256 12.80 -21.57 -22.40
N TYR A 257 11.65 -21.08 -21.91
CA TYR A 257 11.36 -19.64 -21.80
C TYR A 257 12.29 -18.86 -20.87
N PRO A 258 12.65 -19.34 -19.65
CA PRO A 258 13.57 -18.61 -18.78
C PRO A 258 14.94 -18.35 -19.42
N ILE A 259 15.51 -19.34 -20.13
CA ILE A 259 16.81 -19.19 -20.80
C ILE A 259 16.67 -18.28 -22.02
N ALA A 260 15.63 -18.47 -22.84
CA ALA A 260 15.38 -17.63 -24.01
C ALA A 260 15.21 -16.15 -23.62
N GLY A 261 14.38 -15.87 -22.61
CA GLY A 261 14.11 -14.52 -22.12
C GLY A 261 15.32 -13.85 -21.47
N ALA A 262 16.10 -14.59 -20.67
CA ALA A 262 17.35 -14.08 -20.11
C ALA A 262 18.38 -13.75 -21.22
N LYS A 263 18.44 -14.56 -22.28
CA LYS A 263 19.35 -14.35 -23.41
C LYS A 263 18.95 -13.14 -24.26
N GLU A 264 17.66 -12.98 -24.57
CA GLU A 264 17.14 -11.84 -25.33
C GLU A 264 17.43 -10.51 -24.63
N ASN A 265 17.34 -10.49 -23.29
CA ASN A 265 17.59 -9.30 -22.47
C ASN A 265 19.06 -9.16 -22.00
N GLY A 266 19.96 -10.06 -22.41
CA GLY A 266 21.40 -9.95 -22.13
C GLY A 266 21.85 -10.34 -20.72
N HIS A 267 21.05 -11.12 -19.99
CA HIS A 267 21.34 -11.57 -18.62
C HIS A 267 22.19 -12.85 -18.60
N GLY A 268 23.46 -12.72 -18.98
CA GLY A 268 24.40 -13.85 -19.13
C GLY A 268 24.58 -14.71 -17.88
N SER A 269 24.62 -14.11 -16.68
CA SER A 269 24.76 -14.85 -15.42
C SER A 269 23.58 -15.78 -15.12
N VAL A 270 22.37 -15.37 -15.50
CA VAL A 270 21.17 -16.20 -15.38
C VAL A 270 21.18 -17.33 -16.41
N VAL A 271 21.61 -17.03 -17.63
CA VAL A 271 21.75 -18.04 -18.70
C VAL A 271 22.77 -19.11 -18.30
N GLU A 272 23.93 -18.70 -17.79
CA GLU A 272 24.97 -19.60 -17.31
C GLU A 272 24.44 -20.53 -16.21
N PHE A 273 23.83 -19.97 -15.16
CA PHE A 273 23.22 -20.73 -14.07
C PHE A 273 22.16 -21.74 -14.56
N LEU A 274 21.26 -21.33 -15.46
CA LEU A 274 20.20 -22.22 -15.94
C LEU A 274 20.71 -23.31 -16.90
N LEU A 275 21.82 -23.06 -17.61
CA LEU A 275 22.45 -24.05 -18.50
C LEU A 275 23.35 -25.04 -17.75
N GLU A 276 23.83 -24.69 -16.55
CA GLU A 276 24.51 -25.64 -15.66
C GLU A 276 23.59 -26.81 -15.28
N HIS A 277 22.28 -26.56 -15.18
CA HIS A 277 21.28 -27.57 -14.83
C HIS A 277 20.84 -28.37 -16.07
N GLU A 278 21.07 -29.69 -16.05
CA GLU A 278 20.84 -30.59 -17.19
C GLU A 278 19.39 -30.55 -17.70
N GLU A 279 18.41 -30.57 -16.80
CA GLU A 279 16.99 -30.52 -17.15
C GLU A 279 16.61 -29.25 -17.91
N CYS A 280 17.17 -28.11 -17.50
CA CYS A 280 16.88 -26.82 -18.09
C CYS A 280 17.64 -26.62 -19.41
N ARG A 281 18.86 -27.14 -19.51
CA ARG A 281 19.59 -27.25 -20.78
C ARG A 281 18.81 -28.09 -21.79
N ARG A 282 18.34 -29.28 -21.40
CA ARG A 282 17.59 -30.19 -22.27
C ARG A 282 16.27 -29.58 -22.72
N ALA A 283 15.51 -28.97 -21.81
CA ALA A 283 14.26 -28.27 -22.14
C ALA A 283 14.49 -27.11 -23.12
N TYR A 284 15.62 -26.40 -23.00
CA TYR A 284 15.99 -25.32 -23.92
C TYR A 284 16.42 -25.85 -25.29
N GLU A 285 17.20 -26.92 -25.36
CA GLU A 285 17.62 -27.55 -26.63
C GLU A 285 16.42 -28.16 -27.37
N GLU A 286 15.54 -28.89 -26.67
CA GLU A 286 14.30 -29.47 -27.21
C GLU A 286 13.32 -28.38 -27.67
N GLY A 287 13.18 -27.30 -26.89
CA GLY A 287 12.37 -26.14 -27.27
C GLY A 287 12.92 -25.38 -28.48
N ASN A 288 14.24 -25.39 -28.69
CA ASN A 288 14.90 -24.79 -29.84
C ASN A 288 14.93 -25.71 -31.08
N LEU A 289 14.62 -27.00 -30.92
CA LEU A 289 14.46 -27.98 -32.00
C LEU A 289 13.04 -27.96 -32.62
N MET A 290 12.14 -27.09 -32.14
CA MET A 290 10.76 -26.92 -32.61
C MET A 290 10.56 -25.74 -33.59
N VAL A 291 11.64 -25.23 -34.19
CA VAL A 291 11.58 -24.32 -35.34
C VAL A 291 12.03 -25.07 -36.59
N ASP A 292 11.07 -25.45 -37.44
CA ASP A 292 11.39 -25.83 -38.81
C ASP A 292 11.96 -24.61 -39.56
N ALA A 293 12.65 -24.85 -40.69
CA ALA A 293 13.22 -23.79 -41.54
C ALA A 293 12.18 -22.78 -42.09
N GLU A 294 10.90 -22.94 -41.73
CA GLU A 294 9.73 -22.22 -42.20
C GLU A 294 8.93 -21.56 -41.05
N GLY A 295 9.39 -21.67 -39.79
CA GLY A 295 8.90 -20.89 -38.66
C GLY A 295 7.50 -21.24 -38.15
N ARG A 296 7.04 -22.49 -38.27
CA ARG A 296 5.74 -22.92 -37.72
C ARG A 296 5.92 -23.80 -36.47
N ALA A 297 5.48 -23.30 -35.32
CA ALA A 297 5.47 -24.06 -34.06
C ALA A 297 4.26 -25.01 -34.01
N THR A 298 4.50 -26.32 -33.91
CA THR A 298 3.49 -27.34 -33.55
C THR A 298 3.65 -27.72 -32.08
N LEU A 299 2.56 -27.62 -31.33
CA LEU A 299 2.51 -27.76 -29.88
C LEU A 299 2.16 -29.22 -29.52
N GLU A 300 3.17 -30.07 -29.27
CA GLU A 300 2.95 -31.41 -28.68
C GLU A 300 4.06 -31.80 -27.67
N VAL A 301 3.71 -31.53 -26.40
CA VAL A 301 3.93 -32.24 -25.11
C VAL A 301 5.08 -33.26 -24.94
N CYS A 302 5.75 -33.21 -23.78
CA CYS A 302 6.07 -34.45 -23.05
C CYS A 302 5.79 -34.34 -21.53
N VAL A 303 4.69 -34.98 -21.12
CA VAL A 303 4.42 -35.46 -19.76
C VAL A 303 5.17 -36.79 -19.65
N ARG A 304 6.29 -36.80 -18.92
CA ARG A 304 7.08 -37.94 -18.39
C ARG A 304 8.44 -37.34 -17.99
N ASP A 305 8.87 -37.24 -16.74
CA ASP A 305 8.61 -38.02 -15.54
C ASP A 305 8.76 -37.06 -14.33
N CYS A 306 7.71 -36.88 -13.52
CA CYS A 306 7.77 -36.11 -12.26
C CYS A 306 7.34 -36.99 -11.07
N GLN A 307 7.74 -38.26 -11.10
CA GLN A 307 7.61 -39.13 -9.93
C GLN A 307 8.94 -39.80 -9.70
N THR A 308 9.58 -39.37 -8.61
CA THR A 308 10.67 -39.99 -7.82
C THR A 308 11.99 -39.23 -7.91
N PHE A 309 12.28 -38.39 -6.91
CA PHE A 309 13.64 -38.23 -6.38
C PHE A 309 13.56 -37.74 -4.93
N ASN A 310 13.32 -38.70 -4.03
CA ASN A 310 13.88 -38.64 -2.70
C ASN A 310 15.12 -39.55 -2.68
N ASP A 311 16.12 -39.08 -1.96
CA ASP A 311 17.24 -39.79 -1.34
C ASP A 311 18.60 -39.97 -2.06
N GLU A 312 19.60 -39.65 -1.24
CA GLU A 312 20.94 -40.25 -1.08
C GLU A 312 22.16 -39.75 -1.87
N SER A 313 22.85 -38.77 -1.24
CA SER A 313 24.16 -38.96 -0.58
C SER A 313 25.50 -39.01 -1.36
N SER A 314 26.46 -38.28 -0.77
CA SER A 314 27.85 -38.70 -0.46
C SER A 314 29.02 -38.43 -1.44
N SER A 315 29.77 -37.37 -1.10
CA SER A 315 31.20 -37.37 -0.69
C SER A 315 32.37 -37.33 -1.70
N ARG A 316 33.39 -36.56 -1.27
CA ARG A 316 34.87 -36.83 -1.29
C ARG A 316 35.63 -36.55 -2.61
N VAL A 317 36.88 -36.04 -2.67
CA VAL A 317 37.98 -35.73 -1.73
C VAL A 317 38.92 -34.68 -2.37
N ASP A 318 39.76 -34.07 -1.53
CA ASP A 318 40.89 -33.14 -1.75
C ASP A 318 41.98 -33.55 -2.75
N SER A 319 42.79 -32.60 -3.24
CA SER A 319 44.21 -32.44 -2.82
C SER A 319 45.04 -31.47 -3.68
N GLU A 320 45.99 -30.83 -3.00
CA GLU A 320 46.89 -29.74 -3.41
C GLU A 320 48.01 -30.16 -4.39
N THR A 321 48.66 -29.20 -5.06
CA THR A 321 50.09 -28.86 -4.81
C THR A 321 50.62 -27.75 -5.72
N ARG A 322 51.63 -27.05 -5.17
CA ARG A 322 52.34 -25.86 -5.64
C ARG A 322 53.81 -26.24 -5.90
N VAL A 323 54.46 -25.71 -6.95
CA VAL A 323 55.93 -25.54 -7.00
C VAL A 323 56.32 -24.32 -7.84
N ASP A 324 57.16 -23.47 -7.26
CA ASP A 324 57.84 -22.29 -7.81
C ASP A 324 59.03 -22.68 -8.73
N GLY A 325 59.40 -21.82 -9.69
CA GLY A 325 60.63 -22.00 -10.48
C GLY A 325 60.90 -20.89 -11.49
N ASN A 326 61.72 -19.93 -11.09
CA ASN A 326 62.23 -18.81 -11.87
C ASN A 326 63.47 -19.26 -12.67
N ASP A 327 63.66 -18.83 -13.92
CA ASP A 327 65.01 -18.59 -14.45
C ASP A 327 65.00 -17.72 -15.72
N THR A 328 65.73 -16.61 -15.63
CA THR A 328 66.02 -15.65 -16.68
C THR A 328 67.31 -16.03 -17.41
N SER A 329 67.33 -15.93 -18.75
CA SER A 329 68.59 -15.81 -19.49
C SER A 329 68.48 -14.79 -20.62
N ASN A 330 69.34 -13.77 -20.51
CA ASN A 330 69.55 -12.61 -21.37
C ASN A 330 69.91 -12.92 -22.84
N LYS A 331 69.44 -12.07 -23.75
CA LYS A 331 70.20 -11.58 -24.92
C LYS A 331 70.02 -10.07 -25.05
N LEU A 332 71.14 -9.36 -25.19
CA LEU A 332 71.28 -7.89 -25.22
C LEU A 332 70.72 -7.24 -26.51
N PRO A 333 70.39 -5.93 -26.48
CA PRO A 333 69.60 -5.26 -27.51
C PRO A 333 70.45 -4.44 -28.50
N SER A 334 69.85 -4.11 -29.64
CA SER A 334 70.38 -3.17 -30.64
C SER A 334 69.62 -1.84 -30.58
N SER A 335 70.35 -0.73 -30.41
CA SER A 335 70.08 0.67 -30.83
C SER A 335 68.67 1.29 -30.67
N GLY A 336 67.74 0.66 -29.95
CA GLY A 336 66.44 1.19 -29.56
C GLY A 336 66.30 1.43 -28.05
N GLU A 337 67.36 1.20 -27.27
CA GLU A 337 67.30 1.18 -25.80
C GLU A 337 67.08 2.57 -25.17
N HIS A 338 67.62 3.65 -25.74
CA HIS A 338 67.46 4.98 -25.15
C HIS A 338 66.04 5.53 -25.28
N THR A 339 65.30 5.17 -26.33
CA THR A 339 63.88 5.51 -26.49
C THR A 339 62.99 4.52 -25.73
N ALA A 340 63.32 3.23 -25.70
CA ALA A 340 62.57 2.22 -24.94
C ALA A 340 62.62 2.46 -23.41
N ILE A 341 63.79 2.80 -22.85
CA ILE A 341 63.96 3.11 -21.41
C ILE A 341 63.24 4.41 -21.04
N ALA A 342 63.19 5.39 -21.93
CA ALA A 342 62.46 6.64 -21.70
C ALA A 342 60.94 6.46 -21.76
N ILE A 343 60.45 5.61 -22.67
CA ILE A 343 59.03 5.24 -22.78
C ILE A 343 58.60 4.39 -21.57
N ASP A 344 59.44 3.46 -21.12
CA ASP A 344 59.18 2.62 -19.94
C ASP A 344 59.11 3.46 -18.65
N ARG A 345 60.04 4.41 -18.48
CA ARG A 345 60.02 5.35 -17.34
C ARG A 345 58.83 6.31 -17.37
N GLN A 346 58.37 6.72 -18.56
CA GLN A 346 57.17 7.53 -18.74
C GLN A 346 55.91 6.72 -18.39
N ALA A 347 55.82 5.48 -18.86
CA ALA A 347 54.72 4.57 -18.55
C ALA A 347 54.64 4.25 -17.04
N GLU A 348 55.79 4.05 -16.38
CA GLU A 348 55.86 3.83 -14.94
C GLU A 348 55.41 5.06 -14.14
N LEU A 349 55.82 6.27 -14.57
CA LEU A 349 55.40 7.52 -13.93
C LEU A 349 53.89 7.76 -14.10
N GLU A 350 53.35 7.48 -15.29
CA GLU A 350 51.91 7.58 -15.56
C GLU A 350 51.11 6.55 -14.76
N ALA A 351 51.60 5.33 -14.61
CA ALA A 351 50.97 4.30 -13.78
C ALA A 351 50.95 4.70 -12.30
N ARG A 352 52.05 5.27 -11.78
CA ARG A 352 52.12 5.79 -10.40
C ARG A 352 51.16 6.96 -10.18
N LEU A 353 51.12 7.92 -11.11
CA LEU A 353 50.22 9.07 -11.02
C LEU A 353 48.75 8.64 -11.10
N ARG A 354 48.40 7.68 -11.97
CA ARG A 354 47.04 7.10 -12.02
C ARG A 354 46.69 6.40 -10.71
N ALA A 355 47.59 5.59 -10.16
CA ALA A 355 47.36 4.92 -8.89
C ALA A 355 47.15 5.91 -7.72
N GLU A 356 47.90 7.01 -7.70
CA GLU A 356 47.78 8.07 -6.70
C GLU A 356 46.47 8.86 -6.84
N VAL A 357 46.11 9.26 -8.08
CA VAL A 357 44.83 9.93 -8.36
C VAL A 357 43.66 9.03 -8.01
N GLU A 358 43.69 7.75 -8.40
CA GLU A 358 42.65 6.80 -8.04
C GLU A 358 42.57 6.57 -6.52
N ALA A 359 43.70 6.52 -5.82
CA ALA A 359 43.72 6.40 -4.36
C ALA A 359 43.09 7.63 -3.69
N SER A 360 43.38 8.83 -4.19
CA SER A 360 42.79 10.08 -3.70
C SER A 360 41.27 10.13 -3.96
N ILE A 361 40.84 9.79 -5.18
CA ILE A 361 39.42 9.73 -5.55
C ILE A 361 38.69 8.70 -4.67
N ARG A 362 39.24 7.49 -4.50
CA ARG A 362 38.65 6.45 -3.63
C ARG A 362 38.56 6.90 -2.17
N ALA A 363 39.53 7.67 -1.68
CA ALA A 363 39.52 8.17 -0.31
C ALA A 363 38.42 9.23 -0.10
N GLU A 364 38.36 10.23 -1.00
CA GLU A 364 37.39 11.33 -0.92
C GLU A 364 35.96 10.87 -1.22
N GLU A 365 35.75 10.15 -2.33
CA GLU A 365 34.42 9.63 -2.68
C GLU A 365 33.97 8.54 -1.72
N GLY A 366 34.88 7.68 -1.26
CA GLY A 366 34.58 6.69 -0.24
C GLY A 366 34.16 7.32 1.09
N ALA A 367 34.78 8.44 1.49
CA ALA A 367 34.37 9.19 2.68
C ALA A 367 32.99 9.85 2.50
N ARG A 368 32.73 10.43 1.33
CA ARG A 368 31.41 11.02 0.98
C ARG A 368 30.30 9.97 1.00
N ILE A 369 30.51 8.83 0.33
CA ILE A 369 29.54 7.73 0.27
C ILE A 369 29.28 7.16 1.66
N ARG A 370 30.33 6.96 2.49
CA ARG A 370 30.14 6.50 3.88
C ARG A 370 29.31 7.48 4.69
N ALA A 371 29.58 8.78 4.60
CA ALA A 371 28.81 9.80 5.32
C ALA A 371 27.34 9.85 4.88
N GLU A 372 27.07 9.66 3.57
CA GLU A 372 25.73 9.61 3.01
C GLU A 372 24.96 8.36 3.45
N VAL A 373 25.60 7.18 3.40
CA VAL A 373 25.02 5.92 3.88
C VAL A 373 24.74 6.00 5.39
N GLU A 374 25.66 6.53 6.19
CA GLU A 374 25.44 6.71 7.62
C GLU A 374 24.30 7.71 7.91
N ALA A 375 24.15 8.75 7.09
CA ALA A 375 23.03 9.68 7.21
C ALA A 375 21.69 9.01 6.85
N ALA A 376 21.66 8.19 5.80
CA ALA A 376 20.49 7.42 5.42
C ALA A 376 20.08 6.40 6.51
N VAL A 377 21.04 5.65 7.06
CA VAL A 377 20.79 4.70 8.16
C VAL A 377 20.26 5.41 9.41
N ARG A 378 20.78 6.59 9.75
CA ARG A 378 20.24 7.38 10.88
C ARG A 378 18.80 7.84 10.62
N ALA A 379 18.48 8.28 9.40
CA ALA A 379 17.12 8.68 9.05
C ALA A 379 16.14 7.49 9.14
N GLU A 380 16.55 6.31 8.66
CA GLU A 380 15.76 5.08 8.78
C GLU A 380 15.54 4.67 10.25
N GLN A 381 16.57 4.80 11.09
CA GLN A 381 16.46 4.53 12.54
C GLN A 381 15.49 5.50 13.23
N GLU A 382 15.55 6.79 12.91
CA GLU A 382 14.63 7.79 13.44
C GLU A 382 13.18 7.52 13.01
N GLU A 383 12.98 7.14 11.75
CA GLU A 383 11.66 6.74 11.25
C GLU A 383 11.15 5.47 11.94
N ALA A 384 12.00 4.46 12.14
CA ALA A 384 11.65 3.24 12.86
C ALA A 384 11.24 3.52 14.32
N ILE A 385 11.95 4.42 15.00
CA ILE A 385 11.60 4.87 16.37
C ILE A 385 10.24 5.58 16.36
N LEU A 386 9.98 6.46 15.39
CA LEU A 386 8.71 7.15 15.29
C LEU A 386 7.55 6.17 15.03
N ARG A 387 7.75 5.22 14.12
CA ARG A 387 6.79 4.13 13.84
C ARG A 387 6.52 3.28 15.08
N ALA A 388 7.53 2.98 15.90
CA ALA A 388 7.37 2.25 17.15
C ALA A 388 6.55 3.03 18.20
N LYS A 389 6.79 4.34 18.34
CA LYS A 389 6.00 5.20 19.24
C LYS A 389 4.53 5.26 18.84
N ILE A 390 4.27 5.50 17.55
CA ILE A 390 2.91 5.54 17.00
C ILE A 390 2.20 4.19 17.24
N ARG A 391 2.90 3.06 17.10
CA ARG A 391 2.34 1.73 17.37
C ARG A 391 1.88 1.58 18.83
N VAL A 392 2.67 2.03 19.78
CA VAL A 392 2.32 1.95 21.22
C VAL A 392 1.13 2.85 21.54
N GLU A 393 1.10 4.07 21.00
CA GLU A 393 -0.03 4.98 21.19
C GLU A 393 -1.33 4.41 20.60
N ILE A 394 -1.29 3.90 19.37
CA ILE A 394 -2.45 3.26 18.74
C ILE A 394 -2.89 2.03 19.55
N GLN A 395 -1.95 1.20 20.00
CA GLN A 395 -2.27 0.02 20.82
C GLN A 395 -3.00 0.41 22.11
N HIS A 396 -2.52 1.45 22.80
CA HIS A 396 -3.17 1.96 24.00
C HIS A 396 -4.59 2.48 23.72
N GLU A 397 -4.76 3.28 22.67
CA GLU A 397 -6.08 3.80 22.28
C GLU A 397 -7.07 2.68 21.92
N VAL A 398 -6.60 1.65 21.19
CA VAL A 398 -7.44 0.50 20.81
C VAL A 398 -7.83 -0.31 22.04
N GLU A 399 -6.88 -0.58 22.95
CA GLU A 399 -7.17 -1.31 24.19
C GLU A 399 -8.15 -0.54 25.10
N GLU A 400 -8.02 0.77 25.22
CA GLU A 400 -8.96 1.58 25.99
C GLU A 400 -10.37 1.56 25.40
N LYS A 401 -10.49 1.69 24.06
CA LYS A 401 -11.78 1.60 23.37
C LYS A 401 -12.42 0.23 23.57
N MET A 402 -11.67 -0.85 23.37
CA MET A 402 -12.16 -2.21 23.57
C MET A 402 -12.63 -2.43 25.02
N ARG A 403 -11.87 -1.95 26.01
CA ARG A 403 -12.26 -2.00 27.43
C ARG A 403 -13.52 -1.17 27.72
N ALA A 404 -13.71 -0.04 27.04
CA ALA A 404 -14.91 0.78 27.20
C ALA A 404 -16.15 0.10 26.59
N GLU A 405 -16.02 -0.51 25.41
CA GLU A 405 -17.09 -1.26 24.75
C GLU A 405 -17.52 -2.48 25.56
N ILE A 406 -16.57 -3.30 26.02
CA ILE A 406 -16.87 -4.46 26.89
C ILE A 406 -17.60 -4.00 28.16
N ARG A 407 -17.18 -2.89 28.78
CA ARG A 407 -17.88 -2.32 29.94
C ARG A 407 -19.31 -1.88 29.60
N ALA A 408 -19.51 -1.25 28.45
CA ALA A 408 -20.83 -0.83 27.99
C ALA A 408 -21.76 -2.03 27.72
N GLU A 409 -21.25 -3.08 27.08
CA GLU A 409 -22.02 -4.32 26.84
C GLU A 409 -22.41 -5.03 28.14
N LEU A 410 -21.49 -5.13 29.11
CA LEU A 410 -21.78 -5.72 30.41
C LEU A 410 -22.84 -4.92 31.18
N LEU A 411 -22.79 -3.58 31.12
CA LEU A 411 -23.81 -2.71 31.69
C LEU A 411 -25.16 -2.84 30.97
N ALA A 412 -25.16 -2.98 29.64
CA ALA A 412 -26.37 -3.20 28.86
C ALA A 412 -27.01 -4.56 29.19
N LYS A 413 -26.20 -5.63 29.34
CA LYS A 413 -26.66 -6.94 29.81
C LYS A 413 -27.26 -6.86 31.20
N LYS A 414 -26.62 -6.15 32.14
CA LYS A 414 -27.16 -5.94 33.50
C LYS A 414 -28.50 -5.18 33.51
N LYS A 415 -28.71 -4.25 32.57
CA LYS A 415 -30.00 -3.54 32.39
C LYS A 415 -31.07 -4.38 31.70
N ALA A 416 -30.69 -5.43 30.97
CA ALA A 416 -31.61 -6.28 30.21
C ALA A 416 -32.20 -7.44 31.03
N GLU A 417 -31.70 -7.68 32.25
CA GLU A 417 -32.28 -8.69 33.15
C GLU A 417 -33.73 -8.32 33.49
N PRO A 418 -34.71 -9.23 33.27
CA PRO A 418 -36.10 -8.94 33.56
C PRO A 418 -36.33 -8.86 35.06
N CYS A 419 -37.28 -8.02 35.49
CA CYS A 419 -37.69 -7.97 36.88
C CYS A 419 -38.29 -9.32 37.27
N THR A 420 -37.78 -9.99 38.30
CA THR A 420 -38.27 -11.31 38.71
C THR A 420 -39.64 -11.29 39.41
N ILE A 421 -40.20 -10.11 39.67
CA ILE A 421 -41.56 -9.95 40.22
C ILE A 421 -42.59 -9.89 39.09
N CYS A 422 -42.34 -9.13 38.02
CA CYS A 422 -43.27 -8.96 36.90
C CYS A 422 -42.88 -9.73 35.63
N PHE A 423 -41.69 -10.33 35.60
CA PHE A 423 -41.08 -11.02 34.46
C PHE A 423 -40.96 -10.17 33.18
N GLY A 424 -41.10 -8.85 33.30
CA GLY A 424 -40.97 -7.88 32.22
C GLY A 424 -39.69 -7.04 32.33
N LYS A 425 -39.51 -6.09 31.40
CA LYS A 425 -38.41 -5.12 31.45
C LYS A 425 -38.46 -4.32 32.75
N ILE A 426 -37.30 -4.08 33.36
CA ILE A 426 -37.22 -3.25 34.57
C ILE A 426 -37.57 -1.81 34.21
N ASP A 427 -38.61 -1.29 34.86
CA ASP A 427 -39.07 0.09 34.78
C ASP A 427 -38.84 0.77 36.13
N ASP A 428 -38.19 1.95 36.11
CA ASP A 428 -37.68 2.66 37.28
C ASP A 428 -36.85 1.75 38.25
N PRO A 429 -35.58 1.44 37.92
CA PRO A 429 -34.79 0.42 38.61
C PRO A 429 -34.42 0.83 40.05
N ILE A 430 -34.78 -0.03 41.02
CA ILE A 430 -34.30 0.07 42.41
C ILE A 430 -33.39 -1.13 42.71
N THR A 431 -32.14 -0.83 43.07
CA THR A 431 -31.18 -1.82 43.56
C THR A 431 -31.28 -1.92 45.07
N THR A 432 -31.53 -3.13 45.56
CA THR A 432 -31.57 -3.44 47.00
C THR A 432 -30.15 -3.53 47.58
N THR A 433 -30.02 -3.54 48.92
CA THR A 433 -28.74 -3.67 49.64
C THR A 433 -27.98 -4.97 49.35
N CYS A 434 -28.66 -5.96 48.76
CA CYS A 434 -28.07 -7.23 48.31
C CYS A 434 -27.76 -7.23 46.79
N ASP A 435 -27.62 -6.06 46.18
CA ASP A 435 -27.26 -5.81 44.77
C ASP A 435 -28.23 -6.38 43.71
N HIS A 436 -29.44 -6.79 44.12
CA HIS A 436 -30.50 -7.19 43.20
C HIS A 436 -31.38 -6.01 42.80
N THR A 437 -31.66 -5.88 41.51
CA THR A 437 -32.44 -4.79 40.91
C THR A 437 -33.85 -5.22 40.52
N PHE A 438 -34.86 -4.41 40.85
CA PHE A 438 -36.27 -4.65 40.52
C PHE A 438 -36.95 -3.36 40.03
N CYS A 439 -38.14 -3.44 39.45
CA CYS A 439 -38.94 -2.22 39.21
C CYS A 439 -39.36 -1.60 40.55
N ALA A 440 -39.28 -0.28 40.68
CA ALA A 440 -39.68 0.44 41.88
C ALA A 440 -41.10 0.07 42.34
N GLY A 441 -42.06 0.10 41.41
CA GLY A 441 -43.46 -0.27 41.68
C GLY A 441 -43.66 -1.75 42.03
N CYS A 442 -42.83 -2.64 41.50
CA CYS A 442 -42.90 -4.07 41.83
C CYS A 442 -42.39 -4.35 43.23
N LEU A 443 -41.25 -3.74 43.60
CA LEU A 443 -40.67 -3.89 44.94
C LEU A 443 -41.56 -3.25 46.02
N ALA A 444 -42.18 -2.10 45.72
CA ALA A 444 -43.14 -1.46 46.62
C ALA A 444 -44.37 -2.35 46.89
N LYS A 445 -44.93 -2.99 45.85
CA LYS A 445 -46.03 -3.96 45.99
C LYS A 445 -45.62 -5.23 46.74
N TRP A 446 -44.38 -5.67 46.58
CA TRP A 446 -43.84 -6.81 47.34
C TRP A 446 -43.80 -6.50 48.83
N ARG A 447 -43.28 -5.32 49.20
CA ARG A 447 -43.24 -4.86 50.60
C ARG A 447 -44.62 -4.63 51.20
N SER A 448 -45.57 -4.07 50.43
CA SER A 448 -46.93 -3.83 50.94
C SER A 448 -47.72 -5.10 51.25
N ARG A 449 -47.31 -6.25 50.71
CA ARG A 449 -47.85 -7.58 51.05
C ARG A 449 -47.24 -8.19 52.32
N GLY A 450 -46.36 -7.45 53.03
CA GLY A 450 -45.73 -7.89 54.26
C GLY A 450 -44.43 -8.70 54.06
N HIS A 451 -43.85 -8.69 52.86
CA HIS A 451 -42.57 -9.35 52.61
C HIS A 451 -41.38 -8.40 52.83
N GLU A 452 -40.53 -8.72 53.80
CA GLU A 452 -39.33 -7.94 54.15
C GLU A 452 -38.03 -8.50 53.55
N LEU A 453 -38.12 -9.62 52.81
CA LEU A 453 -36.98 -10.34 52.25
C LEU A 453 -36.93 -10.22 50.72
N CYS A 454 -35.70 -10.15 50.19
CA CYS A 454 -35.41 -10.04 48.76
C CYS A 454 -36.01 -11.24 48.00
N PRO A 455 -36.79 -11.00 46.92
CA PRO A 455 -37.37 -12.08 46.12
C PRO A 455 -36.35 -13.05 45.53
N MET A 456 -35.10 -12.62 45.32
CA MET A 456 -34.04 -13.41 44.67
C MET A 456 -33.22 -14.21 45.69
N CYS A 457 -32.66 -13.53 46.69
CA CYS A 457 -31.70 -14.14 47.62
C CYS A 457 -32.19 -14.26 49.06
N ARG A 458 -33.43 -13.80 49.35
CA ARG A 458 -34.04 -13.79 50.70
C ARG A 458 -33.26 -12.99 51.76
N ALA A 459 -32.32 -12.13 51.37
CA ALA A 459 -31.68 -11.18 52.28
C ALA A 459 -32.68 -10.08 52.72
N CYS A 460 -32.46 -9.49 53.89
CA CYS A 460 -33.33 -8.44 54.43
C CYS A 460 -33.26 -7.17 53.56
N ILE A 461 -34.40 -6.66 53.10
CA ILE A 461 -34.49 -5.47 52.23
C ILE A 461 -34.62 -4.18 53.06
N LYS A 462 -33.95 -4.06 54.21
CA LYS A 462 -34.05 -2.84 55.03
C LYS A 462 -33.63 -1.59 54.25
#